data_AF-A0A0B4GL69-F1
#
_entry.id   AF-A0A0B4GL69-F1
#
_cell.length_a   1.000
_cell.length_b   1.000
_cell.length_c   1.000
_cell.angle_alpha   90.00
_cell.angle_beta   90.00
_cell.angle_gamma   90.00
#
_symmetry.space_group_name_H-M   'P 1'
#
loop_
_entity.id
_entity.type
_entity.pdbx_description
1 polymer ?
#
loop_
_entity_poly.entity_id
_entity_poly.type
_entity_poly.pdbx_seq_one_letter_code
_entity_poly.pdbx_strand_id
1 'polypeptide(L)'
;MESSRCSPKITIHGHIARPGGKCSAVVYDTANDDWHGVELEVTSHGAEEKTTDMKWLSCIIEEYLRHSYVDIRADPDHEWSADGTDCRDNSYTIRIWPRNRMLFYGHRSTDTFQPTAFDIKNPHPLGYRVYRCSWKGQDCVLKYIESDTDAGAIEMEIEKRKDLINKAQIPANQVNSEMSRRFCLVPILAVVVADWQPTKPKTIVGILMPYAGEDLGILAKNSGGNLPITLQQLQDLVRGVRELGKYELVQGDIRRWNTLLQPSTTAAKPSLMLIDIDMELPGYPGDAKALGKLLRWCLENSAALSEDKQAKVKLINAVKALLSENFDMAIDCLSATKQSMRRAPPSTASRHVNNVG
;
A
#
# COMPACT_ATOMS: atom_id res chain seq x y z
N MET A 1 7.49 -30.57 -31.66
CA MET A 1 8.94 -30.31 -31.80
C MET A 1 9.37 -29.66 -30.50
N GLU A 2 10.36 -30.21 -29.81
CA GLU A 2 10.97 -29.51 -28.68
C GLU A 2 11.85 -28.39 -29.23
N SER A 3 11.68 -27.16 -28.77
CA SER A 3 12.63 -26.09 -29.07
C SER A 3 13.90 -26.34 -28.25
N SER A 4 15.02 -26.54 -28.94
CA SER A 4 16.33 -26.58 -28.32
C SER A 4 16.64 -25.19 -27.76
N ARG A 5 16.43 -25.01 -26.45
CA ARG A 5 16.74 -23.77 -25.75
C ARG A 5 18.20 -23.36 -25.99
N CYS A 6 18.40 -22.10 -26.31
CA CYS A 6 19.71 -21.49 -26.44
C CYS A 6 20.32 -21.24 -25.04
N SER A 7 21.63 -20.99 -25.00
CA SER A 7 22.26 -20.45 -23.79
C SER A 7 21.54 -19.16 -23.37
N PRO A 8 21.17 -19.00 -22.09
CA PRO A 8 20.41 -17.85 -21.61
C PRO A 8 21.14 -16.54 -21.91
N LYS A 9 20.37 -15.46 -22.03
CA LYS A 9 20.85 -14.07 -22.14
C LYS A 9 19.88 -13.18 -21.41
N ILE A 10 20.21 -12.79 -20.18
CA ILE A 10 19.20 -12.13 -19.34
C ILE A 10 19.25 -10.61 -19.40
N THR A 11 18.08 -9.99 -19.32
CA THR A 11 17.91 -8.55 -19.09
C THR A 11 17.33 -8.35 -17.69
N ILE A 12 18.04 -7.61 -16.83
CA ILE A 12 17.56 -7.22 -15.49
C ILE A 12 16.81 -5.89 -15.60
N HIS A 13 15.69 -5.79 -14.88
CA HIS A 13 14.54 -4.99 -15.33
C HIS A 13 13.73 -4.48 -14.13
N GLY A 14 13.46 -5.38 -13.18
CA GLY A 14 13.30 -5.04 -11.77
C GLY A 14 14.54 -5.53 -11.00
N HIS A 15 15.12 -4.68 -10.15
CA HIS A 15 16.17 -5.07 -9.21
C HIS A 15 15.99 -4.31 -7.89
N ILE A 16 16.07 -5.04 -6.78
CA ILE A 16 15.76 -4.60 -5.44
C ILE A 16 16.89 -5.09 -4.52
N ALA A 17 17.83 -4.20 -4.16
CA ALA A 17 18.82 -4.48 -3.13
C ALA A 17 18.26 -4.08 -1.75
N ARG A 18 18.36 -4.97 -0.76
CA ARG A 18 17.98 -4.69 0.64
C ARG A 18 19.26 -4.58 1.49
N PRO A 19 19.34 -3.65 2.46
CA PRO A 19 20.42 -3.65 3.45
C PRO A 19 20.50 -5.01 4.15
N GLY A 20 21.71 -5.57 4.32
CA GLY A 20 21.89 -6.89 4.93
C GLY A 20 21.88 -8.09 3.98
N GLY A 21 22.08 -7.90 2.67
CA GLY A 21 22.58 -8.97 1.77
C GLY A 21 21.55 -9.75 0.95
N LYS A 22 20.25 -9.56 1.16
CA LYS A 22 19.22 -10.07 0.23
C LYS A 22 18.96 -9.08 -0.91
N CYS A 23 19.00 -9.55 -2.15
CA CYS A 23 18.48 -8.80 -3.29
C CYS A 23 17.52 -9.67 -4.13
N SER A 24 16.56 -9.02 -4.77
CA SER A 24 15.55 -9.68 -5.60
C SER A 24 15.55 -9.05 -6.98
N ALA A 25 15.41 -9.88 -8.02
CA ALA A 25 15.42 -9.45 -9.40
C ALA A 25 14.26 -10.08 -10.17
N VAL A 26 13.74 -9.33 -11.14
CA VAL A 26 12.82 -9.83 -12.16
C VAL A 26 13.60 -9.75 -13.46
N VAL A 27 13.97 -10.92 -13.98
CA VAL A 27 14.87 -11.08 -15.11
C VAL A 27 14.15 -11.73 -16.28
N TYR A 28 14.52 -11.27 -17.47
CA TYR A 28 13.96 -11.75 -18.72
C TYR A 28 15.01 -12.51 -19.51
N ASP A 29 14.78 -13.78 -19.83
CA ASP A 29 15.68 -14.54 -20.71
C ASP A 29 15.36 -14.28 -22.19
N THR A 30 16.11 -13.34 -22.77
CA THR A 30 16.02 -12.96 -24.18
C THR A 30 16.42 -14.06 -25.16
N ALA A 31 17.04 -15.15 -24.69
CA ALA A 31 17.46 -16.26 -25.56
C ALA A 31 16.39 -17.34 -25.74
N ASN A 32 15.48 -17.52 -24.79
CA ASN A 32 14.50 -18.61 -24.78
C ASN A 32 13.02 -18.17 -24.75
N ASP A 33 12.79 -16.88 -24.50
CA ASP A 33 11.46 -16.24 -24.41
C ASP A 33 10.71 -16.47 -23.09
N ASP A 34 11.39 -16.21 -21.95
CA ASP A 34 10.90 -16.59 -20.62
C ASP A 34 11.07 -15.55 -19.50
N TRP A 35 10.18 -15.69 -18.51
CA TRP A 35 10.10 -14.89 -17.30
C TRP A 35 10.52 -15.65 -16.05
N HIS A 36 11.52 -15.11 -15.35
CA HIS A 36 12.01 -15.65 -14.08
C HIS A 36 11.96 -14.60 -12.97
N GLY A 37 11.39 -14.99 -11.82
CA GLY A 37 11.63 -14.32 -10.55
C GLY A 37 12.88 -14.90 -9.90
N VAL A 38 13.69 -14.04 -9.27
CA VAL A 38 14.94 -14.43 -8.61
C VAL A 38 15.05 -13.77 -7.24
N GLU A 39 15.36 -14.54 -6.21
CA GLU A 39 15.93 -14.01 -4.95
C GLU A 39 17.37 -14.54 -4.82
N LEU A 40 18.27 -13.63 -4.44
CA LEU A 40 19.69 -13.88 -4.22
C LEU A 40 20.04 -13.45 -2.80
N GLU A 41 20.50 -14.38 -1.99
CA GLU A 41 20.93 -14.16 -0.62
C GLU A 41 22.45 -14.27 -0.53
N VAL A 42 23.11 -13.15 -0.21
CA VAL A 42 24.57 -13.01 -0.18
C VAL A 42 25.09 -13.26 1.23
N THR A 43 25.73 -14.41 1.44
CA THR A 43 26.41 -14.75 2.70
C THR A 43 27.89 -14.39 2.58
N SER A 44 28.22 -13.14 2.89
CA SER A 44 29.60 -12.66 2.90
C SER A 44 30.25 -12.76 4.27
N HIS A 45 31.55 -13.05 4.30
CA HIS A 45 32.38 -12.82 5.49
C HIS A 45 32.99 -11.41 5.46
N GLY A 46 32.11 -10.39 5.40
CA GLY A 46 32.48 -8.98 5.61
C GLY A 46 32.36 -8.04 4.39
N ALA A 47 31.42 -8.27 3.47
CA ALA A 47 31.23 -7.40 2.29
C ALA A 47 29.91 -6.60 2.33
N GLU A 48 29.94 -5.40 2.90
CA GLU A 48 28.77 -4.51 2.96
C GLU A 48 28.42 -3.82 1.62
N GLU A 49 29.32 -3.80 0.62
CA GLU A 49 29.17 -2.96 -0.59
C GLU A 49 29.02 -3.69 -1.95
N LYS A 50 29.31 -5.00 -2.06
CA LYS A 50 29.48 -5.67 -3.38
C LYS A 50 28.20 -6.09 -4.13
N THR A 51 27.01 -5.83 -3.58
CA THR A 51 25.73 -6.39 -4.08
C THR A 51 25.00 -5.55 -5.13
N THR A 52 25.64 -4.51 -5.70
CA THR A 52 24.97 -3.52 -6.57
C THR A 52 25.37 -3.57 -8.06
N ASP A 53 26.37 -4.37 -8.45
CA ASP A 53 26.73 -4.51 -9.87
C ASP A 53 25.74 -5.40 -10.62
N MET A 54 24.90 -4.75 -11.42
CA MET A 54 23.94 -5.38 -12.31
C MET A 54 24.60 -6.30 -13.35
N LYS A 55 25.87 -6.09 -13.72
CA LYS A 55 26.60 -6.99 -14.64
C LYS A 55 27.00 -8.27 -13.94
N TRP A 56 27.61 -8.19 -12.75
CA TRP A 56 27.88 -9.35 -11.91
C TRP A 56 26.61 -10.16 -11.63
N LEU A 57 25.53 -9.48 -11.20
CA LEU A 57 24.22 -10.11 -10.98
C LEU A 57 23.70 -10.80 -12.25
N SER A 58 23.88 -10.17 -13.42
CA SER A 58 23.51 -10.75 -14.71
C SER A 58 24.31 -12.00 -15.03
N CYS A 59 25.63 -12.00 -14.81
CA CYS A 59 26.49 -13.17 -15.05
C CYS A 59 26.12 -14.35 -14.13
N ILE A 60 25.90 -14.10 -12.84
CA ILE A 60 25.56 -15.14 -11.86
C ILE A 60 24.21 -15.79 -12.16
N ILE A 61 23.18 -14.99 -12.47
CA ILE A 61 21.85 -15.54 -12.79
C ILE A 61 21.85 -16.22 -14.16
N GLU A 62 22.54 -15.68 -15.17
CA GLU A 62 22.68 -16.32 -16.48
C GLU A 62 23.41 -17.66 -16.35
N GLU A 63 24.49 -17.73 -15.55
CA GLU A 63 25.21 -18.95 -15.26
C GLU A 63 24.36 -19.98 -14.52
N TYR A 64 23.58 -19.56 -13.51
CA TYR A 64 22.73 -20.49 -12.78
C TYR A 64 21.59 -21.05 -13.65
N LEU A 65 20.87 -20.20 -14.38
CA LEU A 65 19.86 -20.62 -15.36
C LEU A 65 20.43 -21.64 -16.37
N ARG A 66 21.64 -21.37 -16.88
CA ARG A 66 22.33 -22.24 -17.85
C ARG A 66 22.54 -23.67 -17.35
N HIS A 67 22.76 -23.84 -16.04
CA HIS A 67 22.90 -25.15 -15.41
C HIS A 67 21.54 -25.80 -15.12
N SER A 68 20.56 -25.06 -14.59
CA SER A 68 19.28 -25.61 -14.11
C SER A 68 18.17 -25.76 -15.17
N TYR A 69 18.41 -25.47 -16.45
CA TYR A 69 17.38 -25.56 -17.51
C TYR A 69 16.82 -26.96 -17.79
N VAL A 70 17.41 -28.02 -17.26
CA VAL A 70 16.82 -29.38 -17.33
C VAL A 70 15.78 -29.54 -16.23
N ASP A 71 16.11 -29.13 -15.01
CA ASP A 71 15.27 -29.31 -13.83
C ASP A 71 14.05 -28.37 -13.87
N ILE A 72 14.26 -27.10 -14.27
CA ILE A 72 13.19 -26.10 -14.50
C ILE A 72 12.14 -26.59 -15.54
N ARG A 73 12.48 -27.55 -16.41
CA ARG A 73 11.53 -28.19 -17.34
C ARG A 73 10.74 -29.35 -16.74
N ALA A 74 11.24 -29.97 -15.67
CA ALA A 74 10.61 -31.14 -15.05
C ALA A 74 9.43 -30.75 -14.14
N ASP A 75 9.53 -29.62 -13.45
CA ASP A 75 8.43 -29.05 -12.67
C ASP A 75 8.45 -27.50 -12.74
N PRO A 76 7.63 -26.87 -13.61
CA PRO A 76 7.51 -25.42 -13.62
C PRO A 76 6.80 -24.88 -12.36
N ASP A 77 6.02 -25.68 -11.64
CA ASP A 77 5.30 -25.23 -10.44
C ASP A 77 6.19 -25.20 -9.17
N HIS A 78 7.49 -25.55 -9.28
CA HIS A 78 8.45 -25.56 -8.17
C HIS A 78 9.26 -24.26 -7.98
N GLU A 79 9.59 -23.96 -6.72
CA GLU A 79 10.64 -23.01 -6.33
C GLU A 79 12.01 -23.71 -6.35
N TRP A 80 12.92 -23.27 -7.21
CA TRP A 80 14.24 -23.90 -7.40
C TRP A 80 15.31 -23.17 -6.60
N SER A 81 15.67 -23.69 -5.43
CA SER A 81 16.79 -23.21 -4.60
C SER A 81 18.06 -24.04 -4.81
N ALA A 82 19.21 -23.37 -4.98
CA ALA A 82 20.52 -23.99 -4.86
C ALA A 82 21.33 -23.46 -3.68
N ASP A 83 21.96 -24.41 -2.99
CA ASP A 83 22.92 -24.14 -1.91
C ASP A 83 24.30 -23.82 -2.49
N GLY A 84 24.71 -22.55 -2.40
CA GLY A 84 26.10 -22.11 -2.49
C GLY A 84 26.73 -22.10 -3.89
N THR A 85 26.85 -20.91 -4.48
CA THR A 85 27.89 -20.64 -5.50
C THR A 85 29.14 -20.06 -4.85
N ASP A 86 30.30 -20.70 -5.03
CA ASP A 86 31.59 -20.21 -4.55
C ASP A 86 32.16 -19.13 -5.49
N CYS A 87 31.93 -17.86 -5.17
CA CYS A 87 32.91 -16.83 -5.51
C CYS A 87 33.96 -16.80 -4.39
N ARG A 88 35.23 -16.54 -4.72
CA ARG A 88 36.39 -16.82 -3.85
C ARG A 88 36.40 -16.25 -2.41
N ASP A 89 35.50 -15.32 -2.07
CA ASP A 89 35.38 -14.71 -0.74
C ASP A 89 33.93 -14.69 -0.17
N ASN A 90 32.94 -15.17 -0.93
CA ASN A 90 31.50 -15.06 -0.62
C ASN A 90 30.73 -16.29 -1.12
N SER A 91 29.80 -16.82 -0.33
CA SER A 91 28.81 -17.79 -0.80
C SER A 91 27.45 -17.11 -1.05
N TYR A 92 26.66 -17.67 -1.97
CA TYR A 92 25.33 -17.16 -2.29
C TYR A 92 24.32 -18.30 -2.43
N THR A 93 23.12 -18.10 -1.88
CA THR A 93 21.96 -18.95 -2.16
C THR A 93 21.13 -18.26 -3.24
N ILE A 94 20.91 -18.96 -4.35
CA ILE A 94 20.10 -18.47 -5.47
C ILE A 94 18.78 -19.24 -5.45
N ARG A 95 17.66 -18.51 -5.53
CA ARG A 95 16.33 -19.09 -5.77
C ARG A 95 15.77 -18.54 -7.06
N ILE A 96 15.36 -19.42 -7.96
CA ILE A 96 14.67 -19.08 -9.20
C ILE A 96 13.32 -19.76 -9.24
N TRP A 97 12.29 -19.01 -9.63
CA TRP A 97 10.98 -19.56 -9.96
C TRP A 97 10.51 -18.97 -11.29
N PRO A 98 9.90 -19.76 -12.18
CA PRO A 98 9.06 -19.20 -13.24
C PRO A 98 7.83 -18.54 -12.59
N ARG A 99 7.17 -17.61 -13.28
CA ARG A 99 5.92 -17.01 -12.79
C ARG A 99 4.72 -17.86 -13.21
N ASN A 100 4.20 -18.66 -12.30
CA ASN A 100 3.06 -19.52 -12.58
C ASN A 100 1.75 -18.72 -12.50
N ARG A 101 1.66 -17.71 -11.62
CA ARG A 101 0.49 -16.81 -11.53
C ARG A 101 0.67 -15.52 -12.35
N MET A 102 0.83 -15.66 -13.67
CA MET A 102 0.78 -14.51 -14.59
C MET A 102 -0.62 -13.89 -14.67
N LEU A 103 -0.82 -12.76 -14.00
CA LEU A 103 -2.03 -11.93 -14.13
C LEU A 103 -1.97 -11.05 -15.38
N PHE A 104 -3.12 -10.81 -16.03
CA PHE A 104 -3.22 -9.99 -17.25
C PHE A 104 -4.21 -8.84 -17.10
N TYR A 105 -3.86 -7.63 -17.53
CA TYR A 105 -4.66 -6.42 -17.32
C TYR A 105 -4.52 -5.41 -18.47
N GLY A 106 -5.55 -4.61 -18.75
CA GLY A 106 -5.54 -3.68 -19.90
C GLY A 106 -5.83 -4.36 -21.23
N HIS A 107 -6.65 -5.42 -21.20
CA HIS A 107 -7.07 -6.20 -22.36
C HIS A 107 -8.59 -6.34 -22.49
N ARG A 108 -9.36 -5.89 -21.50
CA ARG A 108 -10.83 -5.93 -21.51
C ARG A 108 -11.39 -4.51 -21.54
N SER A 109 -12.52 -4.31 -22.20
CA SER A 109 -13.30 -3.07 -22.12
C SER A 109 -13.90 -2.82 -20.71
N THR A 110 -13.78 -3.80 -19.82
CA THR A 110 -14.22 -3.77 -18.41
C THR A 110 -13.09 -3.45 -17.42
N ASP A 111 -11.87 -3.16 -17.89
CA ASP A 111 -10.73 -2.87 -17.00
C ASP A 111 -10.86 -1.45 -16.41
N THR A 112 -11.18 -1.39 -15.11
CA THR A 112 -11.59 -0.16 -14.38
C THR A 112 -10.46 0.86 -14.17
N PHE A 113 -9.22 0.41 -13.99
CA PHE A 113 -8.05 1.26 -13.79
C PHE A 113 -7.28 1.40 -15.10
N GLN A 114 -6.57 2.51 -15.30
CA GLN A 114 -5.72 2.64 -16.50
C GLN A 114 -4.53 1.66 -16.41
N PRO A 115 -4.20 0.91 -17.48
CA PRO A 115 -2.91 0.25 -17.58
C PRO A 115 -1.81 1.30 -17.83
N THR A 116 -0.60 1.04 -17.34
CA THR A 116 0.59 1.85 -17.65
C THR A 116 1.82 0.97 -17.84
N ALA A 117 2.71 1.37 -18.75
CA ALA A 117 4.09 0.89 -18.81
C ALA A 117 4.84 1.17 -17.51
N PHE A 118 6.02 0.55 -17.34
CA PHE A 118 6.94 0.76 -16.22
C PHE A 118 7.70 2.12 -16.29
N ASP A 119 7.02 3.22 -16.67
CA ASP A 119 7.57 4.59 -16.67
C ASP A 119 7.54 5.19 -15.25
N ILE A 120 8.26 4.57 -14.32
CA ILE A 120 8.50 5.11 -12.98
C ILE A 120 9.88 5.79 -12.90
N LYS A 121 9.97 6.87 -12.14
CA LYS A 121 11.20 7.68 -12.02
C LYS A 121 11.61 7.79 -10.55
N ASN A 122 12.91 7.75 -10.30
CA ASN A 122 13.53 7.86 -8.97
C ASN A 122 12.93 6.89 -7.92
N PRO A 123 12.93 5.56 -8.16
CA PRO A 123 12.43 4.59 -7.18
C PRO A 123 13.28 4.62 -5.90
N HIS A 124 12.61 4.75 -4.76
CA HIS A 124 13.20 4.72 -3.41
C HIS A 124 12.41 3.73 -2.54
N PRO A 125 13.06 2.72 -1.92
CA PRO A 125 12.37 1.73 -1.10
C PRO A 125 11.77 2.38 0.15
N LEU A 126 10.46 2.21 0.35
CA LEU A 126 9.79 2.49 1.63
C LEU A 126 9.73 1.24 2.52
N GLY A 127 9.79 0.06 1.91
CA GLY A 127 9.74 -1.21 2.60
C GLY A 127 9.90 -2.39 1.64
N TYR A 128 9.56 -3.59 2.12
CA TYR A 128 9.51 -4.80 1.31
C TYR A 128 8.50 -4.61 0.17
N ARG A 129 8.96 -4.72 -1.10
CA ARG A 129 8.12 -4.65 -2.31
C ARG A 129 7.41 -3.31 -2.56
N VAL A 130 7.76 -2.25 -1.82
CA VAL A 130 7.07 -0.94 -1.86
C VAL A 130 8.06 0.19 -2.16
N TYR A 131 7.83 0.92 -3.26
CA TYR A 131 8.72 1.99 -3.75
C TYR A 131 8.00 3.32 -3.85
N ARG A 132 8.50 4.34 -3.18
CA ARG A 132 8.17 5.73 -3.54
C ARG A 132 8.83 6.04 -4.88
N CYS A 133 8.10 6.68 -5.79
CA CYS A 133 8.56 7.01 -7.12
C CYS A 133 7.77 8.20 -7.67
N SER A 134 8.23 8.79 -8.76
CA SER A 134 7.39 9.71 -9.55
C SER A 134 6.84 9.04 -10.80
N TRP A 135 5.55 9.27 -11.05
CA TRP A 135 4.84 8.84 -12.26
C TRP A 135 3.95 9.99 -12.75
N LYS A 136 4.02 10.33 -14.04
CA LYS A 136 3.35 11.51 -14.65
C LYS A 136 3.57 12.84 -13.90
N GLY A 137 4.68 12.97 -13.17
CA GLY A 137 5.00 14.16 -12.36
C GLY A 137 4.35 14.20 -10.97
N GLN A 138 3.54 13.19 -10.62
CA GLN A 138 2.98 13.01 -9.28
C GLN A 138 3.95 12.21 -8.40
N ASP A 139 3.88 12.41 -7.08
CA ASP A 139 4.54 11.60 -6.04
C ASP A 139 3.67 10.37 -5.70
N CYS A 140 4.21 9.19 -5.92
CA CYS A 140 3.48 7.93 -6.00
C CYS A 140 4.17 6.81 -5.21
N VAL A 141 3.42 5.75 -4.94
CA VAL A 141 3.90 4.48 -4.39
C VAL A 141 3.58 3.36 -5.37
N LEU A 142 4.59 2.58 -5.73
CA LEU A 142 4.45 1.31 -6.43
C LEU A 142 4.49 0.17 -5.41
N LYS A 143 3.40 -0.61 -5.31
CA LYS A 143 3.41 -1.93 -4.67
C LYS A 143 3.67 -2.98 -5.76
N TYR A 144 4.81 -3.65 -5.68
CA TYR A 144 5.40 -4.48 -6.75
C TYR A 144 5.14 -5.97 -6.51
N ILE A 145 4.95 -6.74 -7.58
CA ILE A 145 4.89 -8.20 -7.53
C ILE A 145 6.31 -8.75 -7.70
N GLU A 146 6.86 -9.43 -6.70
CA GLU A 146 8.06 -10.28 -6.84
C GLU A 146 7.66 -11.76 -7.02
N SER A 147 6.79 -12.29 -6.14
CA SER A 147 6.35 -13.70 -6.09
C SER A 147 4.85 -13.90 -6.36
N ASP A 148 4.43 -15.14 -6.61
CA ASP A 148 3.02 -15.47 -6.90
C ASP A 148 2.06 -15.17 -5.71
N THR A 149 2.59 -15.10 -4.49
CA THR A 149 1.86 -14.59 -3.31
C THR A 149 1.48 -13.12 -3.47
N ASP A 150 2.40 -12.28 -3.97
CA ASP A 150 2.10 -10.87 -4.25
C ASP A 150 1.10 -10.74 -5.38
N ALA A 151 1.18 -11.61 -6.40
CA ALA A 151 0.20 -11.64 -7.47
C ALA A 151 -1.20 -11.87 -6.89
N GLY A 152 -1.38 -12.87 -6.04
CA GLY A 152 -2.64 -13.09 -5.32
C GLY A 152 -3.11 -11.86 -4.51
N ALA A 153 -2.21 -11.20 -3.79
CA ALA A 153 -2.55 -10.01 -3.00
C ALA A 153 -2.97 -8.82 -3.89
N ILE A 154 -2.20 -8.53 -4.93
CA ILE A 154 -2.46 -7.46 -5.90
C ILE A 154 -3.74 -7.71 -6.70
N GLU A 155 -4.03 -8.96 -7.06
CA GLU A 155 -5.29 -9.35 -7.68
C GLU A 155 -6.48 -9.00 -6.77
N MET A 156 -6.42 -9.37 -5.49
CA MET A 156 -7.48 -9.03 -4.52
C MET A 156 -7.58 -7.52 -4.25
N GLU A 157 -6.47 -6.79 -4.18
CA GLU A 157 -6.45 -5.33 -4.03
C GLU A 157 -7.09 -4.60 -5.23
N ILE A 158 -6.91 -5.14 -6.44
CA ILE A 158 -7.55 -4.64 -7.66
C ILE A 158 -9.05 -4.97 -7.62
N GLU A 159 -9.42 -6.25 -7.49
CA GLU A 159 -10.83 -6.67 -7.63
C GLU A 159 -11.71 -6.13 -6.51
N LYS A 160 -11.24 -6.03 -5.25
CA LYS A 160 -12.02 -5.39 -4.16
C LYS A 160 -12.26 -3.90 -4.41
N ARG A 161 -11.29 -3.18 -4.96
CA ARG A 161 -11.49 -1.76 -5.33
C ARG A 161 -12.42 -1.62 -6.55
N LYS A 162 -12.37 -2.54 -7.52
CA LYS A 162 -13.35 -2.61 -8.62
C LYS A 162 -14.77 -2.85 -8.11
N ASP A 163 -14.95 -3.85 -7.23
CA ASP A 163 -16.25 -4.19 -6.63
C ASP A 163 -16.83 -2.99 -5.88
N LEU A 164 -16.03 -2.30 -5.06
CA LEU A 164 -16.44 -1.08 -4.38
C LEU A 164 -16.85 0.03 -5.36
N ILE A 165 -16.07 0.28 -6.41
CA ILE A 165 -16.39 1.28 -7.45
C ILE A 165 -17.72 0.95 -8.13
N ASN A 166 -17.95 -0.32 -8.48
CA ASN A 166 -19.15 -0.80 -9.14
C ASN A 166 -20.38 -0.71 -8.22
N LYS A 167 -20.31 -1.28 -7.00
CA LYS A 167 -21.40 -1.27 -6.01
C LYS A 167 -21.76 0.15 -5.55
N ALA A 168 -20.77 1.02 -5.38
CA ALA A 168 -20.98 2.41 -5.01
C ALA A 168 -21.28 3.33 -6.23
N GLN A 169 -21.31 2.78 -7.44
CA GLN A 169 -21.61 3.47 -8.71
C GLN A 169 -20.76 4.73 -8.93
N ILE A 170 -19.47 4.67 -8.59
CA ILE A 170 -18.57 5.83 -8.59
C ILE A 170 -18.23 6.22 -10.04
N PRO A 171 -18.48 7.47 -10.48
CA PRO A 171 -18.08 7.93 -11.80
C PRO A 171 -16.55 7.81 -12.00
N ALA A 172 -16.11 7.36 -13.17
CA ALA A 172 -14.69 7.09 -13.44
C ALA A 172 -13.77 8.29 -13.19
N ASN A 173 -14.24 9.51 -13.44
CA ASN A 173 -13.52 10.76 -13.17
C ASN A 173 -13.53 11.20 -11.68
N GLN A 174 -14.25 10.49 -10.81
CA GLN A 174 -14.38 10.77 -9.38
C GLN A 174 -13.79 9.67 -8.47
N VAL A 175 -13.34 8.54 -9.04
CA VAL A 175 -12.79 7.38 -8.29
C VAL A 175 -11.75 7.82 -7.24
N ASN A 176 -10.69 8.51 -7.65
CA ASN A 176 -9.61 8.90 -6.73
C ASN A 176 -10.11 9.79 -5.58
N SER A 177 -11.03 10.71 -5.86
CA SER A 177 -11.62 11.59 -4.86
C SER A 177 -12.57 10.84 -3.91
N GLU A 178 -13.42 9.94 -4.39
CA GLU A 178 -14.37 9.23 -3.52
C GLU A 178 -13.70 8.14 -2.69
N MET A 179 -12.76 7.38 -3.25
CA MET A 179 -11.94 6.43 -2.49
C MET A 179 -11.27 7.13 -1.28
N SER A 180 -10.67 8.31 -1.53
CA SER A 180 -10.01 9.08 -0.47
C SER A 180 -10.98 9.74 0.51
N ARG A 181 -12.03 10.41 0.01
CA ARG A 181 -12.93 11.29 0.79
C ARG A 181 -14.07 10.55 1.49
N ARG A 182 -14.61 9.51 0.84
CA ARG A 182 -15.80 8.78 1.30
C ARG A 182 -15.46 7.49 2.04
N PHE A 183 -14.38 6.82 1.62
CA PHE A 183 -13.98 5.52 2.17
C PHE A 183 -12.67 5.56 2.98
N CYS A 184 -11.96 6.70 2.98
CA CYS A 184 -10.63 6.85 3.59
C CYS A 184 -9.64 5.77 3.11
N LEU A 185 -9.72 5.39 1.84
CA LEU A 185 -8.98 4.30 1.22
C LEU A 185 -8.08 4.85 0.10
N VAL A 186 -6.81 4.45 0.09
CA VAL A 186 -5.85 4.87 -0.95
C VAL A 186 -6.28 4.30 -2.31
N PRO A 187 -6.47 5.15 -3.35
CA PRO A 187 -6.89 4.71 -4.68
C PRO A 187 -5.74 4.12 -5.49
N ILE A 188 -6.06 3.16 -6.36
CA ILE A 188 -5.17 2.73 -7.45
C ILE A 188 -5.27 3.79 -8.57
N LEU A 189 -4.15 4.44 -8.87
CA LEU A 189 -4.03 5.40 -9.98
C LEU A 189 -3.93 4.66 -11.32
N ALA A 190 -3.15 3.57 -11.34
CA ALA A 190 -2.91 2.73 -12.51
C ALA A 190 -2.46 1.32 -12.10
N VAL A 191 -2.75 0.34 -12.95
CA VAL A 191 -2.12 -0.99 -12.89
C VAL A 191 -0.89 -0.95 -13.78
N VAL A 192 0.28 -1.25 -13.20
CA VAL A 192 1.54 -1.29 -13.95
C VAL A 192 1.62 -2.63 -14.66
N VAL A 193 1.81 -2.58 -15.97
CA VAL A 193 1.91 -3.76 -16.83
C VAL A 193 3.23 -3.77 -17.60
N ALA A 194 3.69 -4.97 -17.91
CA ALA A 194 4.83 -5.20 -18.79
C ALA A 194 4.45 -4.80 -20.23
N ASP A 195 5.22 -3.90 -20.85
CA ASP A 195 4.81 -3.11 -22.04
C ASP A 195 5.62 -3.37 -23.32
N TRP A 196 6.86 -3.82 -23.14
CA TRP A 196 7.81 -4.33 -24.11
C TRP A 196 7.38 -5.65 -24.82
N GLN A 197 8.31 -6.24 -25.56
CA GLN A 197 8.30 -7.58 -26.17
C GLN A 197 9.54 -8.35 -25.69
N PRO A 198 9.61 -9.69 -25.81
CA PRO A 198 8.83 -10.62 -26.65
C PRO A 198 7.56 -11.22 -26.01
N THR A 199 7.64 -11.94 -24.88
CA THR A 199 6.44 -12.40 -24.14
C THR A 199 6.41 -11.87 -22.70
N LYS A 200 5.27 -11.69 -22.03
CA LYS A 200 3.90 -11.49 -22.54
C LYS A 200 3.51 -10.05 -22.19
N PRO A 201 3.26 -9.15 -23.16
CA PRO A 201 2.79 -7.80 -22.83
C PRO A 201 1.45 -7.86 -22.10
N LYS A 202 1.14 -6.82 -21.33
CA LYS A 202 -0.08 -6.70 -20.48
C LYS A 202 -0.10 -7.58 -19.22
N THR A 203 1.02 -8.20 -18.85
CA THR A 203 1.13 -8.91 -17.56
C THR A 203 1.31 -7.91 -16.41
N ILE A 204 0.66 -8.14 -15.26
CA ILE A 204 0.74 -7.21 -14.11
C ILE A 204 2.12 -7.28 -13.45
N VAL A 205 2.71 -6.11 -13.25
CA VAL A 205 3.99 -5.89 -12.55
C VAL A 205 3.76 -5.31 -11.15
N GLY A 206 2.67 -4.56 -10.96
CA GLY A 206 2.25 -4.00 -9.67
C GLY A 206 1.12 -2.99 -9.80
N ILE A 207 0.85 -2.24 -8.73
CA ILE A 207 -0.11 -1.13 -8.73
C ILE A 207 0.55 0.18 -8.30
N LEU A 208 0.18 1.27 -8.96
CA LEU A 208 0.54 2.63 -8.56
C LEU A 208 -0.58 3.26 -7.74
N MET A 209 -0.20 3.81 -6.60
CA MET A 209 -1.02 4.54 -5.64
C MET A 209 -0.42 5.94 -5.44
N PRO A 210 -1.17 6.96 -4.97
CA PRO A 210 -0.56 8.22 -4.55
C PRO A 210 0.30 8.01 -3.29
N TYR A 211 1.39 8.76 -3.12
CA TYR A 211 2.07 8.78 -1.82
C TYR A 211 1.19 9.49 -0.78
N ALA A 212 0.60 8.70 0.11
CA ALA A 212 -0.37 9.15 1.11
C ALA A 212 0.25 9.32 2.52
N GLY A 213 1.55 9.60 2.61
CA GLY A 213 2.28 9.84 3.86
C GLY A 213 2.93 8.60 4.46
N GLU A 214 3.46 8.76 5.68
CA GLU A 214 4.00 7.65 6.50
C GLU A 214 2.86 6.91 7.22
N ASP A 215 3.09 5.64 7.55
CA ASP A 215 2.18 4.90 8.44
C ASP A 215 2.28 5.41 9.88
N LEU A 216 1.20 5.24 10.66
CA LEU A 216 1.17 5.73 12.03
C LEU A 216 2.20 5.03 12.94
N GLY A 217 2.62 3.80 12.64
CA GLY A 217 3.67 3.09 13.35
C GLY A 217 5.05 3.74 13.19
N ILE A 218 5.47 4.03 11.96
CA ILE A 218 6.69 4.80 11.67
C ILE A 218 6.56 6.24 12.20
N LEU A 219 5.44 6.91 11.93
CA LEU A 219 5.24 8.30 12.33
C LEU A 219 5.27 8.48 13.86
N ALA A 220 4.69 7.56 14.64
CA ALA A 220 4.78 7.59 16.10
C ALA A 220 6.22 7.36 16.61
N LYS A 221 6.98 6.48 15.95
CA LYS A 221 8.41 6.29 16.26
C LYS A 221 9.21 7.56 15.98
N ASN A 222 8.98 8.21 14.83
CA ASN A 222 9.66 9.42 14.40
C ASN A 222 9.29 10.65 15.25
N SER A 223 8.05 10.72 15.76
CA SER A 223 7.56 11.82 16.59
C SER A 223 7.74 11.62 18.12
N GLY A 224 8.44 10.55 18.55
CA GLY A 224 8.63 10.25 19.96
C GLY A 224 7.35 9.89 20.72
N GLY A 225 6.35 9.32 20.03
CA GLY A 225 5.04 8.96 20.57
C GLY A 225 4.00 10.07 20.53
N ASN A 226 4.20 11.13 19.73
CA ASN A 226 3.26 12.25 19.62
C ASN A 226 2.75 12.44 18.19
N LEU A 227 1.78 11.61 17.79
CA LEU A 227 1.13 11.69 16.48
C LEU A 227 0.36 13.01 16.30
N PRO A 228 0.56 13.76 15.20
CA PRO A 228 -0.16 14.99 14.88
C PRO A 228 -1.54 14.69 14.26
N ILE A 229 -2.40 14.02 15.04
CA ILE A 229 -3.73 13.56 14.65
C ILE A 229 -4.83 14.24 15.49
N THR A 230 -6.02 14.35 14.90
CA THR A 230 -7.18 15.04 15.50
C THR A 230 -8.41 14.15 15.59
N LEU A 231 -9.35 14.49 16.49
CA LEU A 231 -10.66 13.82 16.56
C LEU A 231 -11.40 13.81 15.23
N GLN A 232 -11.25 14.86 14.41
CA GLN A 232 -11.96 14.95 13.12
C GLN A 232 -11.46 13.89 12.16
N GLN A 233 -10.14 13.70 12.04
CA GLN A 233 -9.55 12.65 11.20
C GLN A 233 -9.92 11.25 11.68
N LEU A 234 -9.97 11.04 13.01
CA LEU A 234 -10.47 9.78 13.58
C LEU A 234 -11.97 9.59 13.29
N GLN A 235 -12.78 10.64 13.35
CA GLN A 235 -14.20 10.57 12.99
C GLN A 235 -14.39 10.22 11.50
N ASP A 236 -13.58 10.82 10.63
CA ASP A 236 -13.67 10.60 9.19
C ASP A 236 -13.17 9.20 8.79
N LEU A 237 -12.14 8.68 9.45
CA LEU A 237 -11.73 7.27 9.32
C LEU A 237 -12.85 6.30 9.75
N VAL A 238 -13.54 6.57 10.87
CA VAL A 238 -14.68 5.77 11.34
C VAL A 238 -15.87 5.86 10.37
N ARG A 239 -16.11 7.02 9.76
CA ARG A 239 -17.08 7.15 8.66
C ARG A 239 -16.68 6.30 7.46
N GLY A 240 -15.43 6.36 7.02
CA GLY A 240 -14.92 5.61 5.86
C GLY A 240 -15.08 4.11 6.01
N VAL A 241 -14.65 3.55 7.15
CA VAL A 241 -14.79 2.11 7.45
C VAL A 241 -16.26 1.67 7.54
N ARG A 242 -17.12 2.46 8.19
CA ARG A 242 -18.58 2.20 8.18
C ARG A 242 -19.15 2.24 6.76
N GLU A 243 -18.65 3.13 5.90
CA GLU A 243 -19.12 3.29 4.52
C GLU A 243 -18.66 2.13 3.61
N LEU A 244 -17.50 1.50 3.86
CA LEU A 244 -17.08 0.25 3.22
C LEU A 244 -18.06 -0.89 3.55
N GLY A 245 -18.43 -1.03 4.83
CA GLY A 245 -19.37 -2.06 5.29
C GLY A 245 -20.77 -1.98 4.64
N LYS A 246 -21.21 -0.78 4.21
CA LYS A 246 -22.47 -0.62 3.44
C LYS A 246 -22.44 -1.24 2.04
N TYR A 247 -21.24 -1.53 1.53
CA TYR A 247 -21.02 -2.19 0.25
C TYR A 247 -20.48 -3.62 0.42
N GLU A 248 -20.65 -4.20 1.63
CA GLU A 248 -20.25 -5.56 1.97
C GLU A 248 -18.73 -5.79 1.84
N LEU A 249 -17.93 -4.71 1.93
CA LEU A 249 -16.48 -4.77 1.87
C LEU A 249 -15.91 -4.63 3.29
N VAL A 250 -15.18 -5.66 3.73
CA VAL A 250 -14.37 -5.67 4.96
C VAL A 250 -12.94 -5.29 4.61
N GLN A 251 -12.37 -4.31 5.30
CA GLN A 251 -10.99 -3.87 5.10
C GLN A 251 -10.01 -5.00 5.47
N GLY A 252 -10.26 -5.69 6.59
CA GLY A 252 -9.68 -6.99 6.90
C GLY A 252 -8.33 -6.99 7.64
N ASP A 253 -7.66 -5.83 7.71
CA ASP A 253 -6.40 -5.63 8.42
C ASP A 253 -6.20 -4.18 8.96
N ILE A 254 -7.18 -3.63 9.69
CA ILE A 254 -7.08 -2.29 10.29
C ILE A 254 -6.06 -2.29 11.44
N ARG A 255 -4.80 -1.97 11.12
CA ARG A 255 -3.68 -1.82 12.05
C ARG A 255 -2.87 -0.55 11.75
N ARG A 256 -2.04 -0.11 12.72
CA ARG A 256 -1.30 1.17 12.67
C ARG A 256 -0.31 1.28 11.50
N TRP A 257 0.17 0.16 10.96
CA TRP A 257 1.07 0.12 9.81
C TRP A 257 0.33 0.11 8.46
N ASN A 258 -0.97 -0.25 8.45
CA ASN A 258 -1.85 -0.13 7.28
C ASN A 258 -2.69 1.16 7.29
N THR A 259 -2.40 2.07 8.23
CA THR A 259 -3.05 3.37 8.36
C THR A 259 -1.99 4.45 8.17
N LEU A 260 -2.13 5.26 7.13
CA LEU A 260 -1.24 6.36 6.79
C LEU A 260 -1.81 7.70 7.27
N LEU A 261 -0.94 8.65 7.63
CA LEU A 261 -1.32 10.05 7.78
C LEU A 261 -0.95 10.84 6.52
N GLN A 262 -1.94 11.10 5.67
CA GLN A 262 -1.75 11.94 4.50
C GLN A 262 -1.47 13.38 4.93
N PRO A 263 -0.35 13.99 4.52
CA PRO A 263 -0.04 15.38 4.86
C PRO A 263 -0.99 16.34 4.13
N SER A 264 -1.12 17.57 4.64
CA SER A 264 -1.87 18.60 3.90
C SER A 264 -1.16 18.90 2.59
N THR A 265 -1.91 18.92 1.50
CA THR A 265 -1.49 19.55 0.25
C THR A 265 -2.20 20.90 0.10
N THR A 266 -1.86 21.67 -0.94
CA THR A 266 -2.58 22.90 -1.29
C THR A 266 -4.04 22.65 -1.70
N ALA A 267 -4.42 21.40 -2.02
CA ALA A 267 -5.76 21.01 -2.44
C ALA A 267 -6.54 20.18 -1.41
N ALA A 268 -5.86 19.54 -0.44
CA ALA A 268 -6.49 18.64 0.52
C ALA A 268 -5.98 18.86 1.96
N LYS A 269 -6.90 18.77 2.93
CA LYS A 269 -6.58 18.73 4.37
C LYS A 269 -5.93 17.40 4.75
N PRO A 270 -5.16 17.33 5.85
CA PRO A 270 -4.60 16.06 6.33
C PRO A 270 -5.70 15.04 6.66
N SER A 271 -5.53 13.80 6.19
CA SER A 271 -6.50 12.70 6.33
C SER A 271 -5.81 11.43 6.83
N LEU A 272 -6.55 10.62 7.59
CA LEU A 272 -6.13 9.24 7.85
C LEU A 272 -6.62 8.37 6.70
N MET A 273 -5.73 7.52 6.18
CA MET A 273 -5.92 6.77 4.94
C MET A 273 -5.54 5.31 5.16
N LEU A 274 -6.34 4.39 4.63
CA LEU A 274 -6.13 2.95 4.71
C LEU A 274 -5.47 2.43 3.42
N ILE A 275 -4.53 1.51 3.57
CA ILE A 275 -3.94 0.70 2.50
C ILE A 275 -4.31 -0.77 2.69
N ASP A 276 -3.70 -1.66 1.91
CA ASP A 276 -3.64 -3.12 2.12
C ASP A 276 -4.99 -3.73 2.52
N ILE A 277 -5.90 -3.75 1.53
CA ILE A 277 -7.23 -4.37 1.66
C ILE A 277 -7.30 -5.75 1.01
N ASP A 278 -6.16 -6.38 0.71
CA ASP A 278 -6.07 -7.64 -0.03
C ASP A 278 -6.86 -8.77 0.64
N MET A 279 -6.61 -9.07 1.92
CA MET A 279 -7.26 -10.18 2.63
C MET A 279 -7.74 -9.82 4.04
N GLU A 280 -8.78 -10.52 4.51
CA GLU A 280 -9.09 -10.57 5.94
C GLU A 280 -8.19 -11.59 6.62
N LEU A 281 -7.56 -11.21 7.73
CA LEU A 281 -6.57 -12.07 8.40
C LEU A 281 -7.22 -13.16 9.28
N PRO A 282 -6.57 -14.34 9.42
CA PRO A 282 -7.01 -15.36 10.36
C PRO A 282 -7.14 -14.83 11.79
N GLY A 283 -8.33 -14.93 12.38
CA GLY A 283 -8.62 -14.40 13.72
C GLY A 283 -8.79 -12.87 13.80
N TYR A 284 -8.97 -12.19 12.67
CA TYR A 284 -9.35 -10.78 12.64
C TYR A 284 -10.68 -10.55 13.39
N PRO A 285 -10.80 -9.50 14.24
CA PRO A 285 -11.94 -9.35 15.14
C PRO A 285 -13.13 -8.61 14.51
N GLY A 286 -13.11 -8.40 13.19
CA GLY A 286 -13.99 -7.48 12.46
C GLY A 286 -13.53 -6.02 12.53
N ASP A 287 -13.81 -5.26 11.46
CA ASP A 287 -13.32 -3.89 11.27
C ASP A 287 -13.66 -2.94 12.42
N ALA A 288 -14.86 -3.03 12.99
CA ALA A 288 -15.26 -2.19 14.12
C ALA A 288 -14.35 -2.40 15.34
N LYS A 289 -14.11 -3.66 15.73
CA LYS A 289 -13.27 -4.00 16.88
C LYS A 289 -11.79 -3.72 16.61
N ALA A 290 -11.32 -3.89 15.38
CA ALA A 290 -9.96 -3.54 14.96
C ALA A 290 -9.74 -2.02 15.01
N LEU A 291 -10.67 -1.24 14.46
CA LEU A 291 -10.65 0.22 14.52
C LEU A 291 -10.77 0.75 15.97
N GLY A 292 -11.55 0.09 16.83
CA GLY A 292 -11.61 0.38 18.26
C GLY A 292 -10.28 0.15 18.99
N LYS A 293 -9.46 -0.82 18.56
CA LYS A 293 -8.08 -1.01 19.05
C LYS A 293 -7.16 0.10 18.50
N LEU A 294 -7.26 0.43 17.21
CA LEU A 294 -6.46 1.49 16.58
C LEU A 294 -6.71 2.87 17.22
N LEU A 295 -7.98 3.23 17.45
CA LEU A 295 -8.36 4.51 18.10
C LEU A 295 -7.87 4.61 19.55
N ARG A 296 -7.80 3.48 20.27
CA ARG A 296 -7.16 3.44 21.59
C ARG A 296 -5.65 3.68 21.48
N TRP A 297 -4.98 2.98 20.57
CA TRP A 297 -3.55 3.15 20.37
C TRP A 297 -3.19 4.58 19.91
N CYS A 298 -4.06 5.23 19.10
CA CYS A 298 -3.95 6.64 18.74
C CYS A 298 -4.06 7.60 19.94
N LEU A 299 -4.91 7.28 20.93
CA LEU A 299 -4.98 8.03 22.19
C LEU A 299 -3.73 7.84 23.04
N GLU A 300 -3.13 6.66 23.01
CA GLU A 300 -1.89 6.32 23.74
C GLU A 300 -0.64 6.96 23.10
N ASN A 301 -0.71 7.36 21.82
CA ASN A 301 0.42 7.88 21.02
C ASN A 301 0.14 9.28 20.45
N SER A 302 -0.64 10.12 21.15
CA SER A 302 -0.83 11.54 20.79
C SER A 302 -1.08 12.38 22.05
N ALA A 303 -0.22 13.37 22.31
CA ALA A 303 -0.38 14.28 23.45
C ALA A 303 -1.65 15.13 23.28
N ALA A 304 -1.88 15.65 22.06
CA ALA A 304 -3.03 16.49 21.73
C ALA A 304 -4.39 15.80 22.02
N LEU A 305 -4.48 14.47 21.89
CA LEU A 305 -5.69 13.71 22.20
C LEU A 305 -5.78 13.24 23.67
N SER A 306 -4.65 13.13 24.36
CA SER A 306 -4.56 12.51 25.70
C SER A 306 -4.45 13.51 26.84
N GLU A 307 -4.04 14.76 26.57
CA GLU A 307 -4.02 15.89 27.50
C GLU A 307 -5.34 16.68 27.48
N ASP A 308 -5.97 16.84 26.30
CA ASP A 308 -7.34 17.37 26.21
C ASP A 308 -8.33 16.38 26.83
N LYS A 309 -8.82 16.74 28.02
CA LYS A 309 -9.81 15.97 28.79
C LYS A 309 -11.11 15.72 28.02
N GLN A 310 -11.55 16.66 27.19
CA GLN A 310 -12.76 16.50 26.37
C GLN A 310 -12.50 15.56 25.19
N ALA A 311 -11.38 15.70 24.49
CA ALA A 311 -11.01 14.78 23.41
C ALA A 311 -10.81 13.35 23.90
N LYS A 312 -10.11 13.18 25.03
CA LYS A 312 -9.90 11.90 25.70
C LYS A 312 -11.20 11.19 26.05
N VAL A 313 -12.18 11.89 26.65
CA VAL A 313 -13.48 11.30 26.99
C VAL A 313 -14.27 10.91 25.74
N LYS A 314 -14.27 11.76 24.70
CA LYS A 314 -14.91 11.45 23.41
C LYS A 314 -14.32 10.20 22.76
N LEU A 315 -12.99 10.13 22.69
CA LEU A 315 -12.28 9.01 22.07
C LEU A 315 -12.43 7.71 22.86
N ILE A 316 -12.41 7.76 24.20
CA ILE A 316 -12.71 6.59 25.06
C ILE A 316 -14.13 6.06 24.82
N ASN A 317 -15.13 6.95 24.68
CA ASN A 317 -16.51 6.53 24.41
C ASN A 317 -16.68 5.97 22.98
N ALA A 318 -16.00 6.54 21.99
CA ALA A 318 -15.97 6.00 20.63
C ALA A 318 -15.31 4.62 20.56
N VAL A 319 -14.20 4.42 21.28
CA VAL A 319 -13.54 3.10 21.43
C VAL A 319 -14.49 2.08 22.05
N LYS A 320 -15.27 2.44 23.08
CA LYS A 320 -16.29 1.55 23.65
C LYS A 320 -17.38 1.19 22.64
N ALA A 321 -17.93 2.19 21.94
CA ALA A 321 -18.96 1.97 20.92
C ALA A 321 -18.48 1.04 19.80
N LEU A 322 -17.24 1.21 19.31
CA LEU A 322 -16.62 0.34 18.30
C LEU A 322 -16.34 -1.09 18.79
N LEU A 323 -15.97 -1.27 20.06
CA LEU A 323 -15.83 -2.60 20.67
C LEU A 323 -17.19 -3.32 20.84
N SER A 324 -18.29 -2.56 20.87
CA SER A 324 -19.68 -3.03 20.75
C SER A 324 -20.25 -2.87 19.33
N GLU A 325 -19.39 -2.72 18.33
CA GLU A 325 -19.69 -2.73 16.89
C GLU A 325 -20.65 -1.62 16.39
N ASN A 326 -20.87 -0.59 17.21
CA ASN A 326 -21.74 0.53 16.91
C ASN A 326 -20.94 1.72 16.33
N PHE A 327 -20.80 1.72 15.00
CA PHE A 327 -20.12 2.80 14.26
C PHE A 327 -20.79 4.16 14.43
N ASP A 328 -22.12 4.25 14.41
CA ASP A 328 -22.82 5.54 14.43
C ASP A 328 -22.66 6.24 15.79
N MET A 329 -22.81 5.51 16.90
CA MET A 329 -22.51 6.02 18.23
C MET A 329 -21.04 6.45 18.37
N ALA A 330 -20.11 5.75 17.71
CA ALA A 330 -18.70 6.14 17.70
C ALA A 330 -18.46 7.46 16.93
N ILE A 331 -19.11 7.63 15.77
CA ILE A 331 -19.07 8.86 14.98
C ILE A 331 -19.65 10.04 15.79
N ASP A 332 -20.77 9.84 16.48
CA ASP A 332 -21.38 10.86 17.33
C ASP A 332 -20.51 11.22 18.53
N CYS A 333 -19.86 10.24 19.17
CA CYS A 333 -18.91 10.48 20.26
C CYS A 333 -17.72 11.35 19.81
N LEU A 334 -17.18 11.12 18.61
CA LEU A 334 -16.06 11.89 18.07
C LEU A 334 -16.48 13.28 17.53
N SER A 335 -17.78 13.57 17.44
CA SER A 335 -18.28 14.80 16.83
C SER A 335 -17.84 16.09 17.53
N ALA A 336 -17.65 17.15 16.75
CA ALA A 336 -17.51 18.51 17.24
C ALA A 336 -18.85 19.04 17.76
N THR A 337 -19.21 18.66 19.00
CA THR A 337 -20.33 19.21 19.76
C THR A 337 -20.30 20.73 19.71
N LYS A 338 -21.32 21.38 19.12
CA LYS A 338 -21.40 22.85 19.02
C LYS A 338 -21.49 23.48 20.40
N GLN A 339 -20.35 23.83 20.98
CA GLN A 339 -20.30 24.59 22.22
C GLN A 339 -20.77 26.03 21.93
N SER A 340 -22.00 26.30 22.37
CA SER A 340 -22.54 27.63 22.69
C SER A 340 -21.89 28.81 21.96
N MET A 341 -22.41 29.16 20.78
CA MET A 341 -22.54 30.58 20.47
C MET A 341 -23.41 31.18 21.57
N ARG A 342 -22.78 31.78 22.59
CA ARG A 342 -23.49 32.47 23.66
C ARG A 342 -24.41 33.48 22.99
N ARG A 343 -25.73 33.33 23.19
CA ARG A 343 -26.67 34.42 22.93
C ARG A 343 -26.15 35.63 23.71
N ALA A 344 -25.81 36.71 23.01
CA ALA A 344 -25.78 38.00 23.66
C ALA A 344 -27.18 38.22 24.27
N PRO A 345 -27.30 38.65 25.53
CA PRO A 345 -28.59 38.99 26.09
C PRO A 345 -29.22 40.12 25.24
N PRO A 346 -30.55 40.11 25.02
CA PRO A 346 -31.19 41.20 24.31
C PRO A 346 -30.94 42.50 25.07
N SER A 347 -30.38 43.51 24.38
CA SER A 347 -30.22 44.84 24.95
C SER A 347 -31.59 45.41 25.30
N THR A 348 -31.80 45.69 26.58
CA THR A 348 -33.02 46.33 27.05
C THR A 348 -33.17 47.70 26.43
N ALA A 349 -34.36 48.00 25.90
CA ALA A 349 -34.62 49.26 25.23
C ALA A 349 -34.58 50.42 26.24
N SER A 350 -33.68 51.38 26.00
CA SER A 350 -33.79 52.70 26.63
C SER A 350 -34.52 53.64 25.66
N ARG A 351 -35.78 53.96 25.97
CA ARG A 351 -36.51 55.04 25.31
C ARG A 351 -35.98 56.38 25.83
N HIS A 352 -35.31 57.13 24.98
CA HIS A 352 -35.25 58.58 25.12
C HIS A 352 -35.75 59.27 23.85
N VAL A 353 -37.04 59.59 23.86
CA VAL A 353 -37.57 60.76 23.17
C VAL A 353 -37.79 61.81 24.25
N ASN A 354 -37.17 62.97 24.11
CA ASN A 354 -37.79 64.26 24.42
C ASN A 354 -36.95 65.38 23.81
N ASN A 355 -37.64 66.42 23.35
CA ASN A 355 -37.03 67.61 22.74
C ASN A 355 -36.40 68.50 23.82
N VAL A 356 -35.45 69.35 23.42
CA VAL A 356 -35.55 70.82 23.36
C VAL A 356 -34.19 71.34 22.88
N GLY A 357 -34.17 72.24 21.89
CA GLY A 357 -32.98 72.79 21.25
C GLY A 357 -33.24 73.07 19.77
#